data_AF-A0A7Y8RL14-F1
#
_entry.id   AF-A0A7Y8RL14-F1
#
_cell.length_a   1.000
_cell.length_b   1.000
_cell.length_c   1.000
_cell.angle_alpha   90.00
_cell.angle_beta   90.00
_cell.angle_gamma   90.00
#
_symmetry.space_group_name_H-M   'P 1'
#
loop_
_entity.id
_entity.type
_entity.pdbx_description
1 polymer ?
#
loop_
_entity_poly.entity_id
_entity_poly.type
_entity_poly.pdbx_seq_one_letter_code
_entity_poly.pdbx_strand_id
1 'polypeptide(L)'
;MTWSIEQIDSYIEALMANAEQLISESRLLLDGNAYARSFSLAHFAREELAKVGMLEAAGTKLIAGQKVDFRKLSKRLTDHKEKLRSEFTETMIIAAGAGITELAEDIAKFGSHLVNYRNDNKNSSLYVGIIDGVVSRPHALFSKEKAERTLKLAEFSLKDHRVVREALGPYAQRDPISIPEVNSATMDLSSIDIAALGRLKMQLLSDAASRSKIAEKSEDAPD
;
A
#
# COMPACT_ATOMS: atom_id res chain seq x y z
N MET A 1 -13.24 20.82 6.54
CA MET A 1 -13.63 19.62 5.79
C MET A 1 -13.55 18.46 6.76
N THR A 2 -14.59 17.66 6.85
CA THR A 2 -14.72 16.46 7.70
C THR A 2 -15.29 15.35 6.83
N TRP A 3 -14.87 14.11 7.05
CA TRP A 3 -15.43 12.96 6.35
C TRP A 3 -16.16 12.04 7.33
N SER A 4 -17.29 11.47 6.90
CA SER A 4 -17.97 10.41 7.65
C SER A 4 -17.24 9.08 7.52
N ILE A 5 -17.57 8.12 8.38
CA ILE A 5 -16.99 6.78 8.34
C ILE A 5 -17.37 6.04 7.04
N GLU A 6 -18.58 6.27 6.52
CA GLU A 6 -19.06 5.74 5.24
C GLU A 6 -18.31 6.36 4.06
N GLN A 7 -17.92 7.63 4.16
CA GLN A 7 -17.07 8.28 3.15
C GLN A 7 -15.65 7.69 3.17
N ILE A 8 -15.12 7.33 4.33
CA ILE A 8 -13.84 6.61 4.42
C ILE A 8 -13.95 5.25 3.73
N ASP A 9 -14.98 4.46 4.04
CA ASP A 9 -15.20 3.16 3.42
C ASP A 9 -15.37 3.26 1.90
N SER A 10 -16.22 4.18 1.43
CA SER A 10 -16.45 4.39 0.00
C SER A 10 -15.18 4.80 -0.73
N TYR A 11 -14.32 5.60 -0.10
CA TYR A 11 -13.05 6.00 -0.69
C TYR A 11 -12.07 4.82 -0.75
N ILE A 12 -11.98 3.99 0.29
CA ILE A 12 -11.17 2.77 0.26
C ILE A 12 -11.59 1.85 -0.90
N GLU A 13 -12.89 1.58 -1.04
CA GLU A 13 -13.40 0.73 -2.13
C GLU A 13 -13.06 1.29 -3.52
N ALA A 14 -13.24 2.61 -3.72
CA ALA A 14 -12.91 3.25 -4.98
C ALA A 14 -11.40 3.18 -5.31
N LEU A 15 -10.53 3.34 -4.31
CA LEU A 15 -9.08 3.23 -4.47
C LEU A 15 -8.66 1.81 -4.85
N MET A 16 -9.24 0.80 -4.19
CA MET A 16 -8.92 -0.60 -4.46
C MET A 16 -9.41 -1.04 -5.85
N ALA A 17 -10.61 -0.62 -6.25
CA ALA A 17 -11.13 -0.87 -7.59
C ALA A 17 -10.28 -0.20 -8.69
N ASN A 18 -9.83 1.05 -8.46
CA ASN A 18 -8.94 1.75 -9.38
C ASN A 18 -7.56 1.05 -9.47
N ALA A 19 -7.00 0.64 -8.32
CA ALA A 19 -5.74 -0.08 -8.28
C ALA A 19 -5.81 -1.42 -9.04
N GLU A 20 -6.91 -2.16 -8.94
CA GLU A 20 -7.14 -3.39 -9.71
C GLU A 20 -7.14 -3.14 -11.21
N GLN A 21 -7.82 -2.10 -11.69
CA GLN A 21 -7.82 -1.73 -13.11
C GLN A 21 -6.41 -1.39 -13.60
N LEU A 22 -5.67 -0.58 -12.84
CA LEU A 22 -4.29 -0.22 -13.13
C LEU A 22 -3.36 -1.45 -13.16
N ILE A 23 -3.56 -2.43 -12.27
CA ILE A 23 -2.80 -3.70 -12.26
C ILE A 23 -3.13 -4.54 -13.49
N SER A 24 -4.40 -4.62 -13.88
CA SER A 24 -4.84 -5.34 -15.07
C SER A 24 -4.22 -4.73 -16.34
N GLU A 25 -4.32 -3.41 -16.51
CA GLU A 25 -3.72 -2.69 -17.64
C GLU A 25 -2.19 -2.80 -17.64
N SER A 26 -1.55 -2.74 -16.46
CA SER A 26 -0.11 -2.96 -16.31
C SER A 26 0.32 -4.34 -16.83
N ARG A 27 -0.51 -5.37 -16.65
CA ARG A 27 -0.27 -6.72 -17.18
C ARG A 27 -0.30 -6.75 -18.70
N LEU A 28 -1.35 -6.18 -19.29
CA LEU A 28 -1.50 -6.12 -20.74
C LEU A 28 -0.30 -5.43 -21.39
N LEU A 29 0.18 -4.34 -20.79
CA LEU A 29 1.38 -3.64 -21.24
C LEU A 29 2.66 -4.46 -21.05
N LEU A 30 2.76 -5.23 -19.96
CA LEU A 30 3.91 -6.10 -19.73
C LEU A 30 4.00 -7.19 -20.81
N ASP A 31 2.88 -7.84 -21.08
CA ASP A 31 2.75 -8.90 -22.09
C ASP A 31 3.02 -8.36 -23.51
N GLY A 32 2.65 -7.10 -23.76
CA GLY A 32 2.98 -6.35 -24.97
C GLY A 32 4.41 -5.80 -25.03
N ASN A 33 5.30 -6.17 -24.09
CA ASN A 33 6.68 -5.66 -23.98
C ASN A 33 6.81 -4.14 -23.77
N ALA A 34 5.74 -3.45 -23.36
CA ALA A 34 5.72 -2.03 -23.06
C ALA A 34 6.16 -1.77 -21.59
N TYR A 35 7.37 -2.19 -21.24
CA TYR A 35 7.87 -2.28 -19.86
C TYR A 35 7.83 -0.96 -19.07
N ALA A 36 8.19 0.16 -19.72
CA ALA A 36 8.14 1.46 -19.05
C ALA A 36 6.71 1.84 -18.64
N ARG A 37 5.73 1.59 -19.51
CA ARG A 37 4.32 1.91 -19.23
C ARG A 37 3.69 0.91 -18.27
N SER A 38 4.03 -0.38 -18.39
CA SER A 38 3.67 -1.40 -17.39
C SER A 38 4.16 -0.98 -16.00
N PHE A 39 5.42 -0.56 -15.87
CA PHE A 39 5.98 -0.03 -14.64
C PHE A 39 5.19 1.19 -14.13
N SER A 40 4.86 2.15 -15.00
CA SER A 40 4.10 3.36 -14.61
C SER A 40 2.77 2.99 -13.95
N LEU A 41 1.97 2.12 -14.60
CA LEU A 41 0.65 1.76 -14.10
C LEU A 41 0.73 0.96 -12.81
N ALA A 42 1.66 0.01 -12.70
CA ALA A 42 1.91 -0.70 -11.44
C ALA A 42 2.34 0.26 -10.31
N HIS A 43 3.13 1.30 -10.63
CA HIS A 43 3.51 2.32 -9.65
C HIS A 43 2.31 3.16 -9.21
N PHE A 44 1.43 3.54 -10.12
CA PHE A 44 0.20 4.26 -9.79
C PHE A 44 -0.75 3.42 -8.94
N ALA A 45 -0.91 2.14 -9.24
CA ALA A 45 -1.69 1.22 -8.41
C ALA A 45 -1.19 1.22 -6.96
N ARG A 46 0.14 1.18 -6.77
CA ARG A 46 0.77 1.26 -5.44
C ARG A 46 0.55 2.61 -4.76
N GLU A 47 0.55 3.72 -5.51
CA GLU A 47 0.18 5.04 -4.95
C GLU A 47 -1.29 5.09 -4.49
N GLU A 48 -2.21 4.43 -5.21
CA GLU A 48 -3.62 4.33 -4.81
C GLU A 48 -3.77 3.46 -3.55
N LEU A 49 -3.10 2.31 -3.50
CA LEU A 49 -3.12 1.41 -2.34
C LEU A 49 -2.48 2.05 -1.10
N ALA A 50 -1.41 2.84 -1.26
CA ALA A 50 -0.82 3.57 -0.14
C ALA A 50 -1.80 4.54 0.54
N LYS A 51 -2.81 5.05 -0.19
CA LYS A 51 -3.88 5.88 0.40
C LYS A 51 -4.83 5.05 1.26
N VAL A 52 -5.03 3.77 0.95
CA VAL A 52 -5.85 2.85 1.74
C VAL A 52 -5.31 2.76 3.16
N GLY A 53 -4.01 2.51 3.35
CA GLY A 53 -3.41 2.50 4.69
C GLY A 53 -3.57 3.81 5.48
N MET A 54 -3.55 4.96 4.80
CA MET A 54 -3.83 6.25 5.45
C MET A 54 -5.30 6.40 5.89
N LEU A 55 -6.23 5.91 5.07
CA LEU A 55 -7.66 5.92 5.34
C LEU A 55 -8.04 4.89 6.42
N GLU A 56 -7.41 3.72 6.42
CA GLU A 56 -7.54 2.71 7.48
C GLU A 56 -7.12 3.29 8.84
N ALA A 57 -5.97 3.99 8.89
CA ALA A 57 -5.55 4.68 10.10
C ALA A 57 -6.56 5.76 10.56
N ALA A 58 -7.21 6.45 9.62
CA ALA A 58 -8.26 7.42 9.92
C ALA A 58 -9.55 6.75 10.42
N GLY A 59 -10.00 5.68 9.75
CA GLY A 59 -11.17 4.88 10.13
C GLY A 59 -11.01 4.30 11.53
N THR A 60 -9.85 3.71 11.83
CA THR A 60 -9.52 3.18 13.16
C THR A 60 -9.61 4.25 14.26
N LYS A 61 -9.15 5.49 13.97
CA LYS A 61 -9.30 6.61 14.92
C LYS A 61 -10.76 7.00 15.14
N LEU A 62 -11.57 7.04 14.07
CA LEU A 62 -12.98 7.39 14.17
C LEU A 62 -13.77 6.39 15.01
N ILE A 63 -13.60 5.08 14.77
CA ILE A 63 -14.26 4.05 15.60
C ILE A 63 -13.75 4.02 17.04
N ALA A 64 -12.56 4.55 17.29
CA ALA A 64 -12.01 4.72 18.63
C ALA A 64 -12.45 6.01 19.33
N GLY A 65 -13.35 6.81 18.72
CA GLY A 65 -13.77 8.11 19.25
C GLY A 65 -12.67 9.17 19.26
N GLN A 66 -11.55 8.94 18.55
CA GLN A 66 -10.43 9.88 18.47
C GLN A 66 -10.62 10.90 17.34
N LYS A 67 -10.03 12.09 17.52
CA LYS A 67 -10.08 13.15 16.50
C LYS A 67 -9.17 12.83 15.32
N VAL A 68 -9.68 13.08 14.11
CA VAL A 68 -8.92 13.01 12.85
C VAL A 68 -8.71 14.43 12.30
N ASP A 69 -7.46 14.79 12.02
CA ASP A 69 -7.15 15.99 11.26
C ASP A 69 -7.34 15.73 9.76
N PHE A 70 -8.56 15.96 9.27
CA PHE A 70 -8.92 15.77 7.87
C PHE A 70 -8.20 16.70 6.91
N ARG A 71 -7.73 17.87 7.36
CA ARG A 71 -6.92 18.76 6.53
C ARG A 71 -5.55 18.15 6.28
N LYS A 72 -4.91 17.65 7.34
CA LYS A 72 -3.63 16.93 7.24
C LYS A 72 -3.79 15.64 6.43
N LEU A 73 -4.85 14.87 6.66
CA LEU A 73 -5.15 13.66 5.89
C LEU A 73 -5.29 13.97 4.40
N SER A 74 -6.12 14.95 4.03
CA SER A 74 -6.32 15.36 2.63
C SER A 74 -5.00 15.75 1.95
N LYS A 75 -4.16 16.53 2.64
CA LYS A 75 -2.84 16.90 2.12
C LYS A 75 -1.96 15.68 1.86
N ARG A 76 -1.91 14.72 2.80
CA ARG A 76 -1.12 13.49 2.67
C ARG A 76 -1.60 12.61 1.52
N LEU A 77 -2.92 12.50 1.33
CA LEU A 77 -3.51 11.70 0.24
C LEU A 77 -3.16 12.24 -1.15
N THR A 78 -2.89 13.55 -1.28
CA THR A 78 -2.50 14.17 -2.55
C THR A 78 -0.98 14.20 -2.77
N ASP A 79 -0.17 14.11 -1.71
CA ASP A 79 1.28 14.25 -1.80
C ASP A 79 1.96 12.91 -2.14
N HIS A 80 2.67 12.85 -3.28
CA HIS A 80 3.33 11.62 -3.74
C HIS A 80 4.40 11.10 -2.76
N LYS A 81 5.12 11.99 -2.06
CA LYS A 81 6.15 11.58 -1.10
C LYS A 81 5.51 10.96 0.13
N GLU A 82 4.37 11.48 0.58
CA GLU A 82 3.62 10.90 1.69
C GLU A 82 3.08 9.51 1.35
N LYS A 83 2.61 9.28 0.12
CA LYS A 83 2.17 7.94 -0.34
C LYS A 83 3.33 6.94 -0.30
N LEU A 84 4.48 7.32 -0.86
CA LEU A 84 5.68 6.46 -0.87
C LEU A 84 6.17 6.17 0.56
N ARG A 85 6.12 7.15 1.47
CA ARG A 85 6.44 6.93 2.89
C ARG A 85 5.49 5.94 3.54
N SER A 86 4.19 6.08 3.31
CA SER A 86 3.17 5.17 3.86
C SER A 86 3.43 3.72 3.44
N GLU A 87 3.72 3.53 2.15
CA GLU A 87 4.05 2.23 1.61
C GLU A 87 5.37 1.64 2.16
N PHE A 88 6.39 2.47 2.36
CA PHE A 88 7.63 2.02 2.99
C PHE A 88 7.41 1.59 4.44
N THR A 89 6.60 2.33 5.20
CA THR A 89 6.22 1.94 6.57
C THR A 89 5.54 0.58 6.58
N GLU A 90 4.61 0.34 5.66
CA GLU A 90 3.93 -0.94 5.53
C GLU A 90 4.90 -2.08 5.16
N THR A 91 5.78 -1.85 4.18
CA THR A 91 6.80 -2.83 3.77
C THR A 91 7.73 -3.18 4.94
N MET A 92 8.14 -2.17 5.73
CA MET A 92 8.98 -2.36 6.91
C MET A 92 8.28 -3.23 7.97
N ILE A 93 6.99 -2.98 8.24
CA ILE A 93 6.20 -3.78 9.20
C ILE A 93 6.13 -5.24 8.74
N ILE A 94 5.81 -5.49 7.47
CA ILE A 94 5.73 -6.84 6.91
C ILE A 94 7.10 -7.53 6.95
N ALA A 95 8.17 -6.86 6.53
CA ALA A 95 9.51 -7.39 6.53
C ALA A 95 9.98 -7.79 7.95
N ALA A 96 9.75 -6.91 8.94
CA ALA A 96 10.06 -7.20 10.33
C ALA A 96 9.26 -8.40 10.87
N GLY A 97 7.98 -8.50 10.52
CA GLY A 97 7.12 -9.63 10.89
C GLY A 97 7.55 -10.96 10.29
N ALA A 98 8.05 -10.93 9.06
CA ALA A 98 8.59 -12.08 8.34
C ALA A 98 10.02 -12.46 8.78
N GLY A 99 10.63 -11.73 9.73
CA GLY A 99 12.01 -11.96 10.15
C GLY A 99 13.07 -11.48 9.14
N ILE A 100 12.68 -10.69 8.14
CA ILE A 100 13.59 -10.08 7.15
C ILE A 100 14.10 -8.74 7.73
N THR A 101 14.84 -8.83 8.82
CA THR A 101 15.23 -7.68 9.65
C THR A 101 16.12 -6.68 8.90
N GLU A 102 17.05 -7.16 8.07
CA GLU A 102 17.94 -6.32 7.27
C GLU A 102 17.15 -5.38 6.34
N LEU A 103 16.15 -5.90 5.63
CA LEU A 103 15.27 -5.09 4.78
C LEU A 103 14.48 -4.05 5.58
N ALA A 104 13.97 -4.44 6.76
CA ALA A 104 13.24 -3.52 7.63
C ALA A 104 14.15 -2.37 8.12
N GLU A 105 15.38 -2.69 8.53
CA GLU A 105 16.38 -1.72 8.94
C GLU A 105 16.82 -0.79 7.81
N ASP A 106 17.04 -1.34 6.61
CA ASP A 106 17.42 -0.55 5.43
C ASP A 106 16.33 0.43 5.04
N ILE A 107 15.06 0.02 5.08
CA ILE A 107 13.94 0.92 4.84
C ILE A 107 13.88 2.01 5.92
N ALA A 108 14.11 1.65 7.18
CA ALA A 108 14.12 2.63 8.28
C ALA A 108 15.25 3.66 8.13
N LYS A 109 16.44 3.24 7.71
CA LYS A 109 17.62 4.10 7.54
C LYS A 109 17.59 4.93 6.25
N PHE A 110 17.16 4.33 5.14
CA PHE A 110 17.31 4.89 3.80
C PHE A 110 15.99 5.22 3.09
N GLY A 111 14.84 4.99 3.72
CA GLY A 111 13.52 5.19 3.10
C GLY A 111 13.31 6.58 2.48
N SER A 112 13.86 7.63 3.09
CA SER A 112 13.80 9.00 2.56
C SER A 112 14.50 9.16 1.21
N HIS A 113 15.64 8.51 0.99
CA HIS A 113 16.35 8.50 -0.29
C HIS A 113 15.59 7.69 -1.33
N LEU A 114 14.98 6.58 -0.93
CA LEU A 114 14.17 5.74 -1.80
C LEU A 114 12.92 6.47 -2.33
N VAL A 115 12.35 7.41 -1.57
CA VAL A 115 11.21 8.23 -2.01
C VAL A 115 11.55 9.03 -3.27
N ASN A 116 12.68 9.75 -3.28
CA ASN A 116 13.07 10.55 -4.43
C ASN A 116 13.39 9.64 -5.63
N TYR A 117 14.17 8.59 -5.42
CA TYR A 117 14.50 7.61 -6.47
C TYR A 117 13.24 7.00 -7.12
N ARG A 118 12.22 6.65 -6.32
CA ARG A 118 10.96 6.11 -6.85
C ARG A 118 10.14 7.15 -7.62
N ASN A 119 10.12 8.39 -7.15
CA ASN A 119 9.46 9.47 -7.87
C ASN A 119 10.15 9.78 -9.21
N ASP A 120 11.48 9.73 -9.26
CA ASP A 120 12.24 9.95 -10.50
C ASP A 120 12.04 8.82 -11.50
N ASN A 121 11.96 7.56 -11.02
CA ASN A 121 11.60 6.43 -11.86
C ASN A 121 10.18 6.57 -12.43
N LYS A 122 9.21 7.01 -11.63
CA LYS A 122 7.86 7.28 -12.11
C LYS A 122 7.88 8.27 -13.27
N ASN A 123 8.59 9.39 -13.12
CA ASN A 123 8.69 10.39 -14.19
C ASN A 123 9.43 9.86 -15.42
N SER A 124 10.57 9.19 -15.22
CA SER A 124 11.38 8.59 -16.29
C SER A 124 10.64 7.48 -17.04
N SER A 125 9.63 6.85 -16.40
CA SER A 125 8.80 5.84 -17.04
C SER A 125 7.77 6.41 -18.00
N LEU A 126 7.57 7.74 -18.01
CA LEU A 126 6.59 8.44 -18.85
C LEU A 126 7.23 9.40 -19.84
N TYR A 127 8.19 10.20 -19.38
CA TYR A 127 8.74 11.34 -20.10
C TYR A 127 10.17 11.09 -20.60
N VAL A 128 10.51 11.72 -21.73
CA VAL A 128 11.90 11.86 -22.19
C VAL A 128 12.60 12.87 -21.28
N GLY A 129 13.86 12.60 -20.94
CA GLY A 129 14.64 13.47 -20.08
C GLY A 129 16.11 13.53 -20.49
N ILE A 130 16.94 14.04 -19.57
CA ILE A 130 18.39 14.02 -19.68
C ILE A 130 18.94 13.40 -18.38
N ILE A 131 19.73 12.33 -18.51
CA ILE A 131 20.42 11.66 -17.40
C ILE A 131 21.90 11.67 -17.75
N ASP A 132 22.73 12.23 -16.87
CA ASP A 132 24.18 12.38 -17.05
C ASP A 132 24.58 13.00 -18.40
N GLY A 133 23.81 14.00 -18.84
CA GLY A 133 24.05 14.71 -20.11
C GLY A 133 23.55 13.98 -21.35
N VAL A 134 22.95 12.78 -21.22
CA VAL A 134 22.45 11.97 -22.33
C VAL A 134 20.93 11.97 -22.37
N VAL A 135 20.36 12.12 -23.58
CA VAL A 135 18.91 12.03 -23.79
C VAL A 135 18.42 10.64 -23.39
N SER A 136 17.50 10.61 -22.43
CA SER A 136 16.93 9.38 -21.90
C SER A 136 15.53 9.14 -22.46
N ARG A 137 15.23 7.89 -22.83
CA ARG A 137 13.92 7.48 -23.37
C ARG A 137 13.33 6.42 -22.46
N PRO A 138 12.03 6.48 -22.11
CA PRO A 138 11.41 5.52 -21.20
C PRO A 138 11.65 4.06 -21.58
N HIS A 139 11.48 3.70 -22.85
CA HIS A 139 11.66 2.30 -23.31
C HIS A 139 13.08 1.75 -23.12
N ALA A 140 14.09 2.61 -22.94
CA ALA A 140 15.48 2.21 -22.74
C ALA A 140 15.87 2.10 -21.26
N LEU A 141 15.04 2.65 -20.35
CA LEU A 141 15.36 2.74 -18.90
C LEU A 141 14.69 1.65 -18.05
N PHE A 142 13.73 0.91 -18.62
CA PHE A 142 12.93 -0.06 -17.89
C PHE A 142 13.04 -1.43 -18.54
N SER A 143 13.58 -2.38 -17.78
CA SER A 143 13.65 -3.78 -18.17
C SER A 143 12.35 -4.51 -17.83
N LYS A 144 12.19 -5.70 -18.42
CA LYS A 144 11.10 -6.62 -18.11
C LYS A 144 11.05 -6.95 -16.63
N GLU A 145 12.20 -7.28 -16.03
CA GLU A 145 12.33 -7.68 -14.63
C GLU A 145 11.89 -6.56 -13.68
N LYS A 146 12.23 -5.30 -14.00
CA LYS A 146 11.82 -4.14 -13.21
C LYS A 146 10.31 -3.91 -13.27
N ALA A 147 9.71 -4.06 -14.45
CA ALA A 147 8.27 -3.95 -14.63
C ALA A 147 7.54 -5.10 -13.91
N GLU A 148 7.96 -6.36 -14.12
CA GLU A 148 7.43 -7.55 -13.45
C GLU A 148 7.48 -7.44 -11.93
N ARG A 149 8.63 -7.05 -11.38
CA ARG A 149 8.79 -6.86 -9.93
C ARG A 149 7.80 -5.82 -9.40
N THR A 150 7.65 -4.71 -10.12
CA THR A 150 6.76 -3.62 -9.66
C THR A 150 5.30 -4.04 -9.74
N LEU A 151 4.91 -4.78 -10.77
CA LEU A 151 3.58 -5.38 -10.91
C LEU A 151 3.29 -6.36 -9.77
N LYS A 152 4.20 -7.31 -9.49
CA LYS A 152 4.06 -8.27 -8.38
C LYS A 152 3.88 -7.59 -7.02
N LEU A 153 4.60 -6.49 -6.78
CA LEU A 153 4.44 -5.70 -5.56
C LEU A 153 3.06 -5.03 -5.47
N ALA A 154 2.53 -4.53 -6.59
CA ALA A 154 1.18 -3.96 -6.65
C ALA A 154 0.10 -5.04 -6.39
N GLU A 155 0.23 -6.21 -7.01
CA GLU A 155 -0.66 -7.35 -6.79
C GLU A 155 -0.66 -7.80 -5.33
N PHE A 156 0.53 -7.92 -4.73
CA PHE A 156 0.68 -8.31 -3.34
C PHE A 156 0.01 -7.30 -2.41
N SER A 157 0.22 -6.00 -2.62
CA SER A 157 -0.40 -4.94 -1.81
C SER A 157 -1.93 -4.91 -1.98
N LEU A 158 -2.46 -5.11 -3.18
CA LEU A 158 -3.91 -5.21 -3.39
C LEU A 158 -4.48 -6.41 -2.63
N LYS A 159 -3.82 -7.58 -2.71
CA LYS A 159 -4.23 -8.78 -1.99
C LYS A 159 -4.21 -8.58 -0.47
N ASP A 160 -3.16 -7.94 0.04
CA ASP A 160 -3.00 -7.62 1.46
C ASP A 160 -4.16 -6.76 1.98
N HIS A 161 -4.49 -5.66 1.29
CA HIS A 161 -5.63 -4.83 1.65
C HIS A 161 -6.98 -5.56 1.54
N ARG A 162 -7.18 -6.38 0.49
CA ARG A 162 -8.41 -7.18 0.33
C ARG A 162 -8.63 -8.11 1.50
N VAL A 163 -7.60 -8.85 1.88
CA VAL A 163 -7.65 -9.76 3.01
C VAL A 163 -8.02 -9.04 4.30
N VAL A 164 -7.39 -7.91 4.59
CA VAL A 164 -7.70 -7.13 5.80
C VAL A 164 -9.15 -6.63 5.77
N ARG A 165 -9.63 -6.18 4.62
CA ARG A 165 -11.02 -5.71 4.43
C ARG A 165 -12.04 -6.82 4.56
N GLU A 166 -11.79 -7.99 3.98
CA GLU A 166 -12.66 -9.17 4.11
C GLU A 166 -12.72 -9.68 5.55
N ALA A 167 -11.58 -9.68 6.25
CA ALA A 167 -11.50 -10.17 7.63
C ALA A 167 -12.19 -9.24 8.64
N LEU A 168 -12.09 -7.93 8.44
CA LEU A 168 -12.54 -6.93 9.42
C LEU A 168 -13.80 -6.17 8.99
N GLY A 169 -14.26 -6.31 7.75
CA GLY A 169 -15.40 -5.60 7.18
C GLY A 169 -15.20 -4.07 7.06
N PRO A 170 -16.21 -3.35 6.52
CA PRO A 170 -16.24 -1.89 6.48
C PRO A 170 -16.19 -1.27 7.88
N TYR A 171 -15.51 -0.13 8.03
CA TYR A 171 -15.41 0.56 9.31
C TYR A 171 -16.77 0.99 9.87
N ALA A 172 -17.71 1.39 9.00
CA ALA A 172 -19.07 1.75 9.38
C ALA A 172 -19.87 0.61 10.03
N GLN A 173 -19.39 -0.63 9.90
CA GLN A 173 -20.04 -1.84 10.46
C GLN A 173 -19.27 -2.40 11.66
N ARG A 174 -18.17 -1.78 12.08
CA ARG A 174 -17.36 -2.26 13.20
C ARG A 174 -17.86 -1.67 14.52
N ASP A 175 -17.79 -2.48 15.56
CA ASP A 175 -18.03 -2.00 16.93
C ASP A 175 -16.98 -0.94 17.32
N PRO A 176 -17.36 0.05 18.15
CA PRO A 176 -16.40 0.98 18.73
C PRO A 176 -15.30 0.25 19.49
N ILE A 177 -14.06 0.74 19.35
CA ILE A 177 -12.89 0.17 20.03
C ILE A 177 -12.26 1.19 20.98
N SER A 178 -11.37 0.74 21.85
CA SER A 178 -10.54 1.62 22.66
C SER A 178 -9.08 1.42 22.27
N ILE A 179 -8.43 2.48 21.81
CA ILE A 179 -6.99 2.50 21.55
C ILE A 179 -6.35 3.66 22.32
N PRO A 180 -5.10 3.52 22.80
CA PRO A 180 -4.39 4.63 23.44
C PRO A 180 -4.33 5.85 22.53
N GLU A 181 -4.47 7.05 23.11
CA GLU A 181 -4.23 8.27 22.34
C GLU A 181 -2.72 8.40 22.06
N VAL A 182 -2.36 8.31 20.79
CA VAL A 182 -0.98 8.37 20.36
C VAL A 182 -0.63 9.81 19.96
N ASN A 183 0.15 10.47 20.80
CA ASN A 183 0.78 11.75 20.45
C ASN A 183 2.15 11.51 19.80
N SER A 184 2.25 11.78 18.50
CA SER A 184 3.50 11.60 17.75
C SER A 184 4.67 12.45 18.26
N ALA A 185 4.43 13.52 19.02
CA ALA A 185 5.48 14.35 19.60
C ALA A 185 6.11 13.73 20.87
N THR A 186 5.41 12.80 21.52
CA THR A 186 5.85 12.18 22.78
C THR A 186 5.97 10.66 22.66
N MET A 187 5.67 10.09 21.50
CA MET A 187 5.77 8.65 21.25
C MET A 187 7.22 8.25 21.07
N ASP A 188 7.71 7.41 21.99
CA ASP A 188 8.98 6.74 21.83
C ASP A 188 8.85 5.61 20.81
N LEU A 189 9.28 5.86 19.58
CA LEU A 189 9.26 4.86 18.51
C LEU A 189 10.16 3.65 18.80
N SER A 190 11.14 3.77 19.71
CA SER A 190 11.98 2.64 20.13
C SER A 190 11.24 1.64 21.02
N SER A 191 10.11 2.04 21.60
CA SER A 191 9.24 1.18 22.41
C SER A 191 8.27 0.32 21.58
N ILE A 192 8.16 0.57 20.27
CA ILE A 192 7.26 -0.17 19.38
C ILE A 192 7.98 -1.42 18.88
N ASP A 193 7.47 -2.60 19.26
CA ASP A 193 7.90 -3.87 18.66
C ASP A 193 7.30 -4.00 17.24
N ILE A 194 8.00 -3.43 16.26
CA ILE A 194 7.62 -3.48 14.84
C ILE A 194 7.54 -4.95 14.36
N ALA A 195 8.35 -5.86 14.92
CA ALA A 195 8.29 -7.27 14.57
C ALA A 195 7.01 -7.93 15.12
N ALA A 196 6.55 -7.58 16.32
CA ALA A 196 5.25 -8.03 16.82
C ALA A 196 4.09 -7.54 15.95
N LEU A 197 4.10 -6.26 15.56
CA LEU A 197 3.10 -5.71 14.63
C LEU A 197 3.11 -6.47 13.30
N GLY A 198 4.29 -6.75 12.75
CA GLY A 198 4.46 -7.53 11.55
C GLY A 198 3.93 -8.97 11.68
N ARG A 199 4.24 -9.66 12.78
CA ARG A 199 3.74 -11.02 13.06
C ARG A 199 2.22 -11.05 13.13
N LEU A 200 1.61 -10.08 13.82
CA LEU A 200 0.15 -9.96 13.88
C LEU A 200 -0.46 -9.77 12.48
N LYS A 201 0.13 -8.88 11.66
CA LYS A 201 -0.32 -8.68 10.28
C LYS A 201 -0.21 -9.97 9.45
N MET A 202 0.91 -10.68 9.54
CA MET A 202 1.12 -11.96 8.86
C MET A 202 0.13 -13.03 9.31
N GLN A 203 -0.23 -13.06 10.60
CA GLN A 203 -1.24 -13.98 11.11
C GLN A 203 -2.62 -13.68 10.52
N LEU A 204 -3.03 -12.41 10.49
CA LEU A 204 -4.29 -12.01 9.83
C LEU A 204 -4.32 -12.42 8.36
N LEU A 205 -3.20 -12.26 7.65
CA LEU A 205 -3.07 -12.70 6.26
C LEU A 205 -3.22 -14.21 6.11
N SER A 206 -2.60 -14.98 7.00
CA SER A 206 -2.67 -16.44 7.01
C SER A 206 -4.08 -16.95 7.33
N ASP A 207 -4.73 -16.33 8.32
CA ASP A 207 -6.07 -16.72 8.78
C ASP A 207 -7.11 -16.46 7.69
N ALA A 208 -7.05 -15.31 7.03
CA ALA A 208 -7.94 -14.99 5.92
C ALA A 208 -7.67 -15.85 4.67
N ALA A 209 -6.40 -16.13 4.34
CA ALA A 209 -6.07 -17.05 3.26
C ALA A 209 -6.62 -18.47 3.53
N SER A 210 -6.66 -18.88 4.80
CA SER A 210 -7.25 -20.16 5.20
C SER A 210 -8.76 -20.16 5.07
N ARG A 211 -9.43 -19.05 5.41
CA ARG A 211 -10.90 -18.88 5.24
C ARG A 211 -11.32 -18.85 3.77
N SER A 212 -10.58 -18.15 2.91
CA SER A 212 -10.83 -18.10 1.47
C SER A 212 -10.70 -19.49 0.81
N LYS A 213 -9.68 -20.29 1.18
CA LYS A 213 -9.54 -21.68 0.72
C LYS A 213 -10.65 -22.62 1.20
N ILE A 214 -11.26 -22.34 2.36
CA ILE A 214 -12.40 -23.10 2.87
C ILE A 214 -13.66 -22.73 2.08
N ALA A 215 -13.86 -21.44 1.77
CA ALA A 215 -14.99 -20.96 0.97
C ALA A 215 -14.96 -21.52 -0.47
N GLU A 216 -13.78 -21.52 -1.13
CA GLU A 216 -13.62 -22.13 -2.46
C GLU A 216 -13.92 -23.64 -2.45
N LYS A 217 -13.54 -24.36 -1.39
CA LYS A 217 -13.86 -25.79 -1.25
C LYS A 217 -15.32 -26.09 -0.94
N SER A 218 -16.08 -25.15 -0.39
CA SER A 218 -17.51 -25.32 -0.12
C SER A 218 -18.39 -25.06 -1.35
N GLU A 219 -17.89 -24.29 -2.34
CA GLU A 219 -18.59 -24.05 -3.60
C GLU A 219 -18.42 -25.21 -4.61
N ASP A 220 -17.36 -26.03 -4.45
CA ASP A 220 -17.07 -27.21 -5.27
C ASP A 220 -17.68 -28.53 -4.72
N ALA A 221 -18.46 -28.46 -3.63
CA ALA A 221 -19.16 -29.63 -3.11
C ALA A 221 -20.46 -29.85 -3.93
N PRO A 222 -20.63 -30.99 -4.62
CA PRO A 222 -21.89 -31.28 -5.29
C PRO A 222 -23.00 -31.49 -4.25
N ASP A 223 -24.16 -30.87 -4.49
CA ASP A 223 -25.43 -31.11 -3.78
C ASP A 223 -25.84 -32.60 -3.80
#